data_AF-A0A838ESX7-F1
#
_entry.id   AF-A0A838ESX7-F1
#
_cell.length_a   1.000
_cell.length_b   1.000
_cell.length_c   1.000
_cell.angle_alpha   90.00
_cell.angle_beta   90.00
_cell.angle_gamma   90.00
#
_symmetry.space_group_name_H-M   'P 1'
#
loop_
_entity.id
_entity.type
_entity.pdbx_description
1 polymer ?
#
loop_
_entity_poly.entity_id
_entity_poly.type
_entity_poly.pdbx_seq_one_letter_code
_entity_poly.pdbx_strand_id
1 'polypeptide(L)'
;MHWNNSFYIIEFEKNFESPQGIIFEVQNVFSNVQKSSSLEAALLNVVKDVQSITKYERVMIYKFHEDNHGEVIAEAKIDTLDPFYGHHYPASDIPVQARNLFLKTFVRMIPDV
;
A
#
# COMPACT_ATOMS: atom_id res chain seq x y z
N MET A 1 -4.39 -16.29 14.04
CA MET A 1 -4.23 -17.76 13.92
C MET A 1 -4.58 -18.17 12.50
N HIS A 2 -3.75 -18.96 11.84
CA HIS A 2 -4.04 -19.53 10.53
C HIS A 2 -3.55 -20.98 10.44
N TRP A 3 -4.20 -21.80 9.61
CA TRP A 3 -3.81 -23.19 9.35
C TRP A 3 -2.94 -23.24 8.09
N ASN A 4 -1.78 -23.87 8.19
CA ASN A 4 -0.87 -24.06 7.07
C ASN A 4 -0.44 -25.52 6.99
N ASN A 5 -0.98 -26.23 5.98
CA ASN A 5 -0.81 -27.66 5.72
C ASN A 5 -1.20 -28.57 6.90
N SER A 6 -0.33 -28.68 7.91
CA SER A 6 -0.50 -29.56 9.08
C SER A 6 -0.23 -28.85 10.41
N PHE A 7 -0.01 -27.53 10.37
CA PHE A 7 0.34 -26.73 11.54
C PHE A 7 -0.67 -25.61 11.74
N TYR A 8 -1.04 -25.38 13.00
CA TYR A 8 -1.62 -24.12 13.43
C TYR A 8 -0.50 -23.12 13.70
N ILE A 9 -0.58 -21.97 13.07
CA ILE A 9 0.32 -20.84 13.32
C ILE A 9 -0.48 -19.80 14.12
N ILE A 10 0.04 -19.43 15.29
CA ILE A 10 -0.56 -18.43 16.17
C ILE A 10 0.46 -17.32 16.37
N GLU A 11 0.06 -16.10 16.02
CA GLU A 11 0.88 -14.89 16.13
C GLU A 11 0.31 -14.02 17.25
N PHE A 12 1.20 -13.35 17.97
CA PHE A 12 0.85 -12.50 19.11
C PHE A 12 1.42 -11.12 18.89
N GLU A 13 0.56 -10.11 18.97
CA GLU A 13 0.95 -8.71 19.02
C GLU A 13 0.35 -8.07 20.28
N LYS A 14 0.98 -7.00 20.76
CA LYS A 14 0.37 -6.20 21.83
C LYS A 14 -0.90 -5.57 21.26
N ASN A 15 -2.01 -5.70 21.98
CA ASN A 15 -3.23 -5.04 21.58
C ASN A 15 -3.09 -3.54 21.82
N PHE A 16 -3.24 -2.74 20.76
CA PHE A 16 -3.36 -1.30 20.84
C PHE A 16 -4.82 -0.91 20.59
N GLU A 17 -5.31 0.13 21.25
CA GLU A 17 -6.65 0.64 20.93
C GLU A 17 -6.72 1.00 19.44
N SER A 18 -7.74 0.48 18.77
CA SER A 18 -7.99 0.86 17.39
C SER A 18 -8.38 2.34 17.32
N PRO A 19 -7.84 3.10 16.35
CA PRO A 19 -8.27 4.48 16.13
C PRO A 19 -9.79 4.55 15.98
N GLN A 20 -10.41 5.45 16.74
CA GLN A 20 -11.84 5.73 16.59
C GLN A 20 -12.10 6.35 15.21
N GLY A 21 -13.15 5.89 14.53
CA GLY A 21 -13.57 6.49 13.26
C GLY A 21 -13.00 5.87 11.98
N ILE A 22 -12.23 4.77 12.06
CA ILE A 22 -11.64 4.13 10.88
C ILE A 22 -12.67 3.75 9.79
N ILE A 23 -13.89 3.37 10.18
CA ILE A 23 -14.98 3.07 9.24
C ILE A 23 -15.35 4.32 8.42
N PHE A 24 -15.37 5.49 9.05
CA PHE A 24 -15.67 6.75 8.38
C PHE A 24 -14.55 7.16 7.43
N GLU A 25 -13.28 6.98 7.83
CA GLU A 25 -12.14 7.22 6.96
C GLU A 25 -12.17 6.32 5.71
N VAL A 26 -12.45 5.03 5.88
CA VAL A 26 -12.61 4.09 4.76
C VAL A 26 -13.75 4.51 3.84
N GLN A 27 -14.91 4.91 4.39
CA GLN A 27 -16.03 5.42 3.59
C GLN A 27 -15.66 6.67 2.78
N ASN A 28 -14.86 7.57 3.36
CA ASN A 28 -14.39 8.76 2.66
C ASN A 28 -13.44 8.40 1.51
N VAL A 29 -12.52 7.45 1.70
CA VAL A 29 -11.66 6.93 0.61
C VAL A 29 -12.53 6.48 -0.57
N PHE A 30 -13.53 5.63 -0.31
CA PHE A 30 -14.42 5.14 -1.36
C PHE A 30 -15.20 6.27 -2.05
N SER A 31 -15.70 7.24 -1.28
CA SER A 31 -16.43 8.40 -1.80
C SER A 31 -15.56 9.27 -2.70
N ASN A 32 -14.30 9.51 -2.31
CA ASN A 32 -13.33 10.28 -3.08
C ASN A 32 -12.97 9.59 -4.40
N VAL A 33 -12.76 8.27 -4.36
CA VAL A 33 -12.50 7.47 -5.57
C VAL A 33 -13.70 7.52 -6.52
N GLN A 34 -14.93 7.33 -6.03
CA GLN A 34 -16.14 7.37 -6.87
C GLN A 34 -16.39 8.73 -7.53
N LYS A 35 -16.00 9.83 -6.87
CA LYS A 35 -16.16 11.20 -7.39
C LYS A 35 -15.02 11.64 -8.30
N SER A 36 -13.98 10.84 -8.44
CA SER A 36 -12.80 11.19 -9.24
C SER A 36 -13.15 11.21 -10.73
N SER A 37 -12.70 12.25 -11.44
CA SER A 37 -13.01 12.46 -12.87
C SER A 37 -12.16 11.63 -13.83
N SER A 38 -11.08 11.01 -13.34
CA SER A 38 -10.20 10.14 -14.11
C SER A 38 -9.52 9.10 -13.20
N LEU A 39 -8.85 8.12 -13.82
CA LEU A 39 -8.05 7.14 -13.09
C LEU A 39 -6.90 7.82 -12.34
N GLU A 40 -6.21 8.76 -12.97
CA GLU A 40 -5.09 9.49 -12.38
C GLU A 40 -5.54 10.27 -11.15
N ALA A 41 -6.69 10.94 -11.23
CA ALA A 41 -7.29 11.64 -10.10
C ALA A 41 -7.64 10.66 -8.96
N ALA A 42 -8.23 9.51 -9.29
CA ALA A 42 -8.56 8.48 -8.31
C ALA A 42 -7.30 7.94 -7.60
N LEU A 43 -6.25 7.61 -8.34
CA LEU A 43 -4.98 7.11 -7.80
C LEU A 43 -4.32 8.14 -6.88
N LEU A 44 -4.32 9.41 -7.28
CA LEU A 44 -3.77 10.51 -6.46
C LEU A 44 -4.57 10.69 -5.15
N ASN A 45 -5.90 10.56 -5.21
CA ASN A 45 -6.74 10.62 -4.01
C ASN A 45 -6.45 9.45 -3.07
N VAL A 46 -6.29 8.23 -3.61
CA VAL A 46 -5.97 7.05 -2.81
C VAL A 46 -4.64 7.22 -2.06
N VAL A 47 -3.56 7.64 -2.73
CA VAL A 47 -2.26 7.80 -2.03
C VAL A 47 -2.33 8.85 -0.93
N LYS A 48 -3.08 9.95 -1.13
CA LYS A 48 -3.28 10.99 -0.12
C LYS A 48 -4.12 10.50 1.07
N ASP A 49 -5.22 9.81 0.81
CA ASP A 49 -6.08 9.31 1.87
C ASP A 49 -5.36 8.23 2.69
N VAL A 50 -4.64 7.30 2.03
CA VAL A 50 -3.83 6.29 2.71
C VAL A 50 -2.71 6.92 3.52
N GLN A 51 -2.02 7.95 3.00
CA GLN A 51 -1.02 8.71 3.76
C GLN A 51 -1.65 9.36 5.00
N SER A 52 -2.84 9.95 4.86
CA SER A 52 -3.55 10.56 5.97
C SER A 52 -3.95 9.54 7.04
N ILE A 53 -4.40 8.35 6.66
CA ILE A 53 -4.81 7.30 7.60
C ILE A 53 -3.60 6.69 8.31
N THR A 54 -2.57 6.33 7.54
CA THR A 54 -1.41 5.57 8.04
C THR A 54 -0.32 6.43 8.64
N LYS A 55 -0.29 7.73 8.32
CA LYS A 55 0.74 8.71 8.72
C LYS A 55 2.15 8.38 8.22
N TYR A 56 2.30 7.49 7.24
CA TYR A 56 3.59 7.30 6.56
C TYR A 56 4.04 8.60 5.89
N GLU A 57 5.34 8.87 5.92
CA GLU A 57 5.90 10.07 5.29
C GLU A 57 5.83 10.02 3.76
N ARG A 58 5.74 8.82 3.17
CA ARG A 58 5.56 8.58 1.75
C ARG A 58 4.63 7.38 1.51
N VAL A 59 3.69 7.54 0.59
CA VAL A 59 2.82 6.47 0.07
C VAL A 59 2.85 6.53 -1.45
N MET A 60 2.96 5.38 -2.09
CA MET A 60 3.06 5.27 -3.55
C MET A 60 2.13 4.18 -4.06
N ILE A 61 1.61 4.36 -5.28
CA ILE A 61 1.05 3.27 -6.07
C ILE A 61 2.09 2.83 -7.08
N TYR A 62 2.51 1.57 -6.95
CA TYR A 62 3.48 0.94 -7.82
C TYR A 62 2.75 0.03 -8.82
N LYS A 63 2.93 0.30 -10.11
CA LYS A 63 2.39 -0.49 -11.21
C LYS A 63 3.42 -1.48 -11.72
N PHE A 64 3.03 -2.75 -11.86
CA PHE A 64 3.80 -3.73 -12.60
C PHE A 64 3.43 -3.70 -14.08
N HIS A 65 4.44 -3.70 -14.94
CA HIS A 65 4.30 -3.83 -16.40
C HIS A 65 4.49 -5.29 -16.84
N GLU A 66 4.18 -5.60 -18.10
CA GLU A 66 4.15 -6.97 -18.63
C GLU A 66 5.51 -7.68 -18.60
N ASP A 67 6.59 -6.94 -18.79
CA ASP A 67 7.99 -7.40 -18.69
C ASP A 67 8.51 -7.43 -17.23
N ASN A 68 7.61 -7.30 -16.26
CA ASN A 68 7.84 -7.29 -14.82
C ASN A 68 8.63 -6.12 -14.25
N HIS A 69 9.05 -5.14 -15.05
CA HIS A 69 9.50 -3.88 -14.45
C HIS A 69 8.31 -3.17 -13.79
N GLY A 70 8.57 -2.15 -12.99
CA GLY A 70 7.47 -1.36 -12.46
C GLY A 70 7.78 0.10 -12.29
N GLU A 71 6.71 0.85 -12.03
CA GLU A 71 6.67 2.30 -12.13
C GLU A 71 5.83 2.88 -11.00
N VAL A 72 6.26 4.01 -10.44
CA VAL A 72 5.45 4.78 -9.49
C VAL A 72 4.47 5.65 -10.26
N ILE A 73 3.19 5.26 -10.27
CA ILE A 73 2.13 5.94 -11.05
C ILE A 73 1.28 6.91 -10.23
N ALA A 74 1.45 6.95 -8.91
CA ALA A 74 0.92 7.97 -8.02
C ALA A 74 1.75 8.02 -6.73
N GLU A 75 1.87 9.21 -6.14
CA GLU A 75 2.67 9.43 -4.94
C GLU A 75 2.07 10.53 -4.06
N ALA A 76 2.10 10.30 -2.75
CA ALA A 76 1.93 11.31 -1.72
C ALA A 76 3.14 11.25 -0.79
N LYS A 77 3.74 12.39 -0.49
CA LYS A 77 4.95 12.49 0.34
C LYS A 77 4.95 13.79 1.13
N ILE A 78 5.74 13.85 2.19
CA ILE A 78 6.07 15.12 2.84
C ILE A 78 7.00 15.97 1.94
N ASP A 79 7.02 17.28 2.18
CA ASP A 79 7.72 18.24 1.30
C ASP A 79 9.25 18.05 1.28
N THR A 80 9.83 17.56 2.37
CA THR A 80 11.28 17.37 2.55
C THR A 80 11.85 16.19 1.76
N LEU A 81 11.02 15.32 1.21
CA LEU A 81 11.46 14.13 0.47
C LEU A 81 11.52 14.41 -1.04
N ASP A 82 12.50 13.84 -1.74
CA ASP A 82 12.53 13.90 -3.22
C ASP A 82 11.42 13.03 -3.84
N PRO A 83 10.77 13.47 -4.93
CA PRO A 83 9.70 12.70 -5.58
C PRO A 83 10.23 11.44 -6.25
N PHE A 84 9.44 10.36 -6.21
CA PHE A 84 9.68 9.14 -7.00
C PHE A 84 8.63 8.92 -8.09
N TYR A 85 7.60 9.77 -8.19
CA TYR A 85 6.63 9.72 -9.28
C TYR A 85 7.30 9.61 -10.67
N GLY A 86 6.90 8.62 -11.46
CA GLY A 86 7.48 8.32 -12.78
C GLY A 86 8.80 7.54 -12.76
N HIS A 87 9.35 7.20 -11.59
CA HIS A 87 10.53 6.34 -11.53
C HIS A 87 10.18 4.91 -11.96
N HIS A 88 11.03 4.35 -12.83
CA HIS A 88 10.99 2.96 -13.23
C HIS A 88 12.04 2.15 -12.46
N TYR A 89 11.65 0.95 -12.04
CA TYR A 89 12.49 0.01 -11.32
C TYR A 89 12.55 -1.32 -12.05
N PRO A 90 13.72 -1.97 -12.14
CA PRO A 90 13.88 -3.24 -12.83
C PRO A 90 13.14 -4.36 -12.09
N ALA A 91 12.82 -5.44 -12.81
CA ALA A 91 12.13 -6.60 -12.25
C ALA A 91 12.88 -7.24 -11.06
N SER A 92 14.21 -7.09 -11.00
CA SER A 92 15.09 -7.61 -9.95
C SER A 92 14.80 -7.04 -8.56
N ASP A 93 14.26 -5.83 -8.46
CA ASP A 93 14.04 -5.15 -7.17
C ASP A 93 12.92 -5.81 -6.35
N ILE A 94 11.97 -6.46 -7.03
CA ILE A 94 10.93 -7.27 -6.41
C ILE A 94 10.98 -8.68 -7.01
N PRO A 95 11.74 -9.61 -6.40
CA PRO A 95 11.87 -10.98 -6.90
C PRO A 95 10.52 -11.71 -7.01
N VAL A 96 10.44 -12.69 -7.92
CA VAL A 96 9.22 -13.48 -8.19
C VAL A 96 8.61 -14.07 -6.92
N GLN A 97 9.44 -14.54 -5.98
CA GLN A 97 8.96 -15.08 -4.71
C GLN A 97 8.23 -14.03 -3.86
N ALA A 98 8.75 -12.80 -3.81
CA ALA A 98 8.12 -11.69 -3.11
C ALA A 98 6.78 -11.28 -3.77
N ARG A 99 6.72 -11.29 -5.11
CA ARG A 99 5.46 -11.02 -5.85
C ARG A 99 4.40 -12.06 -5.55
N ASN A 100 4.77 -13.34 -5.56
CA ASN A 100 3.86 -14.42 -5.21
C ASN A 100 3.35 -14.30 -3.77
N LEU A 101 4.15 -13.73 -2.87
CA LEU A 101 3.70 -13.46 -1.50
C LEU A 101 2.66 -12.34 -1.45
N PHE A 102 2.81 -11.27 -2.22
CA PHE A 102 1.79 -10.19 -2.30
C PHE A 102 0.44 -10.67 -2.82
N LEU A 103 0.40 -11.74 -3.64
CA LEU A 103 -0.86 -12.37 -4.07
C LEU A 103 -1.53 -13.22 -2.99
N LYS A 104 -0.76 -13.67 -1.98
CA LYS A 104 -1.26 -14.50 -0.87
C LYS A 104 -1.59 -13.66 0.36
N THR A 105 -0.87 -12.57 0.55
CA THR A 105 -0.97 -11.68 1.72
C THR A 105 -1.07 -10.24 1.24
N PHE A 106 -2.24 -9.63 1.43
CA PHE A 106 -2.55 -8.29 0.92
C PHE A 106 -1.79 -7.16 1.63
N VAL A 107 -1.32 -7.39 2.86
CA VAL A 107 -0.59 -6.39 3.66
C VAL A 107 0.68 -7.00 4.19
N ARG A 108 1.81 -6.31 4.00
CA ARG A 108 3.11 -6.65 4.59
C ARG A 108 3.59 -5.45 5.39
N MET A 109 3.95 -5.67 6.65
CA MET A 109 4.46 -4.64 7.56
C MET A 109 5.92 -4.94 7.90
N ILE A 110 6.77 -3.91 7.83
CA ILE A 110 8.16 -3.94 8.28
C ILE A 110 8.32 -2.72 9.18
N PRO A 111 8.22 -2.88 10.52
CA PRO A 111 8.20 -1.75 11.44
C PRO A 111 9.59 -1.15 11.72
N ASP A 112 10.65 -1.94 11.52
CA ASP A 112 12.05 -1.55 11.69
C ASP A 112 12.91 -2.28 10.64
N VAL A 113 13.95 -1.61 10.12
CA VAL A 113 14.77 -2.07 8.96
C VAL A 113 16.13 -2.58 9.40
#